data_AF-A0A1H9IKW5-F1
#
_entry.id   AF-A0A1H9IKW5-F1
#
_cell.length_a   1.000
_cell.length_b   1.000
_cell.length_c   1.000
_cell.angle_alpha   90.00
_cell.angle_beta   90.00
_cell.angle_gamma   90.00
#
_symmetry.space_group_name_H-M   'P 1'
#
loop_
_entity.id
_entity.type
_entity.pdbx_description
1 polymer ?
#
loop_
_entity_poly.entity_id
_entity_poly.type
_entity_poly.pdbx_seq_one_letter_code
_entity_poly.pdbx_strand_id
1 'polypeptide(L)'
;METKQLLDEIREINLAYLLLAQQLIREDKVAAMYRLGINQDVAELIEKLTTSQLLKMASSNSLLCRFRFNDALIAELLSGSNRDDNSAVSQSHAAILMAGQPAEAIT
;
A
#
# COMPACT_ATOMS: atom_id res chain seq x y z
N MET A 1 -0.17 -24.13 11.03
CA MET A 1 -0.80 -23.69 9.77
C MET A 1 -0.27 -24.56 8.66
N GLU A 2 -1.14 -25.19 7.87
CA GLU A 2 -0.70 -25.87 6.65
C GLU A 2 -0.26 -24.82 5.63
N THR A 3 0.81 -25.09 4.88
CA THR A 3 1.33 -24.18 3.83
C THR A 3 0.25 -23.74 2.83
N LYS A 4 -0.73 -24.59 2.56
CA LYS A 4 -1.86 -24.28 1.69
C LYS A 4 -2.76 -23.17 2.25
N GLN A 5 -3.06 -23.21 3.55
CA GLN A 5 -3.86 -22.18 4.23
C GLN A 5 -3.16 -20.82 4.16
N LEU A 6 -1.84 -20.79 4.37
CA LEU A 6 -1.05 -19.56 4.26
C LEU A 6 -1.09 -18.97 2.85
N LEU A 7 -1.00 -19.81 1.81
CA LEU A 7 -1.09 -19.34 0.41
C LEU A 7 -2.49 -18.81 0.08
N ASP A 8 -3.54 -19.42 0.63
CA ASP A 8 -4.91 -18.94 0.48
C ASP A 8 -5.09 -17.56 1.15
N GLU A 9 -4.54 -17.36 2.35
CA GLU A 9 -4.53 -16.05 3.05
C GLU A 9 -3.75 -14.98 2.25
N ILE A 10 -2.58 -15.32 1.71
CA ILE A 10 -1.79 -14.42 0.85
C ILE A 10 -2.63 -13.99 -0.36
N ARG A 11 -3.35 -14.93 -0.98
CA ARG A 11 -4.21 -14.64 -2.13
C ARG A 11 -5.36 -13.71 -1.77
N GLU A 12 -6.00 -13.92 -0.62
CA GLU A 12 -7.08 -13.05 -0.14
C GLU A 12 -6.59 -11.62 0.11
N ILE A 13 -5.43 -11.47 0.77
CA ILE A 13 -4.81 -10.16 1.02
C ILE A 13 -4.47 -9.47 -0.29
N ASN A 14 -3.85 -10.19 -1.23
CA ASN A 14 -3.49 -9.63 -2.54
C ASN A 14 -4.74 -9.15 -3.31
N LEU A 15 -5.82 -9.94 -3.31
CA LEU A 15 -7.06 -9.55 -3.98
C LEU A 15 -7.69 -8.32 -3.32
N ALA A 16 -7.78 -8.31 -1.99
CA ALA A 16 -8.33 -7.18 -1.24
C ALA A 16 -7.53 -5.89 -1.51
N TYR A 17 -6.20 -5.97 -1.52
CA TYR A 17 -5.34 -4.85 -1.84
C TYR A 17 -5.58 -4.31 -3.26
N LEU A 18 -5.61 -5.18 -4.28
CA LEU A 18 -5.80 -4.74 -5.66
C LEU A 18 -7.17 -4.10 -5.89
N LEU A 19 -8.22 -4.62 -5.24
CA LEU A 19 -9.57 -4.05 -5.29
C LEU A 19 -9.62 -2.66 -4.66
N LEU A 20 -9.00 -2.50 -3.49
CA LEU A 20 -8.88 -1.20 -2.82
C LEU A 20 -8.08 -0.21 -3.68
N ALA A 21 -6.95 -0.63 -4.25
CA ALA A 21 -6.13 0.21 -5.11
C ALA A 21 -6.94 0.72 -6.32
N GLN A 22 -7.68 -0.17 -6.99
CA GLN A 22 -8.58 0.24 -8.08
C GLN A 22 -9.66 1.21 -7.63
N GLN A 23 -10.28 0.99 -6.47
CA GLN A 23 -11.30 1.90 -5.95
C GLN A 23 -10.72 3.29 -5.70
N LEU A 24 -9.59 3.38 -5.00
CA LEU A 24 -8.92 4.66 -4.73
C LEU A 24 -8.57 5.40 -6.02
N ILE A 25 -8.03 4.70 -7.03
CA ILE A 25 -7.65 5.31 -8.31
C ILE A 25 -8.87 5.85 -9.06
N ARG A 26 -10.00 5.14 -9.02
CA ARG A 26 -11.26 5.60 -9.63
C ARG A 26 -11.88 6.79 -8.93
N GLU A 27 -11.72 6.90 -7.61
CA GLU A 27 -12.24 8.02 -6.81
C GLU A 27 -11.39 9.28 -6.99
N ASP A 28 -10.07 9.17 -6.80
CA ASP A 28 -9.12 10.26 -7.00
C ASP A 28 -7.74 9.68 -7.31
N LYS A 29 -7.37 9.68 -8.59
CA LYS A 29 -6.09 9.15 -9.07
C LYS A 29 -4.88 9.83 -8.43
N VAL A 30 -4.93 11.15 -8.25
CA VAL A 30 -3.78 11.90 -7.71
C VAL A 30 -3.55 11.54 -6.24
N ALA A 31 -4.63 11.55 -5.46
CA ALA A 31 -4.56 11.13 -4.06
C ALA A 31 -4.22 9.63 -3.93
N ALA A 32 -4.70 8.79 -4.84
CA ALA A 32 -4.39 7.37 -4.85
C ALA A 32 -2.91 7.09 -5.12
N MET A 33 -2.30 7.73 -6.12
CA MET A 33 -0.85 7.64 -6.35
C MET A 33 -0.07 8.03 -5.10
N TYR A 34 -0.46 9.14 -4.46
CA TYR A 34 0.16 9.57 -3.21
C TYR A 34 -0.06 8.60 -2.06
N ARG A 35 -1.20 7.92 -1.93
CA ARG A 35 -1.49 6.97 -0.83
C ARG A 35 -0.87 5.59 -1.05
N LEU A 36 -0.91 5.11 -2.28
CA LEU A 36 -0.37 3.83 -2.69
C LEU A 36 1.16 3.87 -2.88
N GLY A 37 1.74 5.05 -3.09
CA GLY A 37 3.19 5.21 -3.30
C GLY A 37 3.63 4.74 -4.69
N ILE A 38 2.76 4.89 -5.69
CA ILE A 38 2.96 4.42 -7.06
C ILE A 38 3.01 5.59 -8.04
N ASN A 39 3.72 5.42 -9.15
CA ASN A 39 3.74 6.41 -10.22
C ASN A 39 2.46 6.36 -11.10
N GLN A 40 2.36 7.28 -12.05
CA GLN A 40 1.19 7.37 -12.94
C GLN A 40 1.02 6.12 -13.83
N ASP A 41 2.11 5.58 -14.37
CA ASP A 41 2.06 4.40 -15.25
C ASP A 41 1.49 3.18 -14.53
N VAL A 42 1.92 2.95 -13.28
CA VAL A 42 1.41 1.87 -12.42
C VAL A 42 -0.06 2.12 -12.08
N ALA A 43 -0.45 3.36 -11.75
CA ALA A 43 -1.84 3.70 -11.46
C ALA A 43 -2.75 3.44 -12.68
N GLU A 44 -2.31 3.82 -13.88
CA GLU A 44 -3.04 3.53 -15.13
C GLU A 44 -3.13 2.04 -15.44
N LEU A 45 -2.08 1.27 -15.12
CA LEU A 45 -2.10 -0.18 -15.29
C LEU A 45 -3.13 -0.82 -14.35
N ILE A 46 -3.11 -0.48 -13.06
CA ILE A 46 -4.02 -1.01 -12.04
C ILE A 46 -5.47 -0.67 -12.39
N GLU A 47 -5.74 0.56 -12.83
CA GLU A 47 -7.06 1.02 -13.26
C GLU A 47 -7.65 0.16 -14.39
N LYS A 48 -6.80 -0.28 -15.33
CA LYS A 48 -7.21 -1.06 -16.51
C LYS A 48 -7.29 -2.56 -16.26
N LEU A 49 -6.89 -3.06 -15.09
CA LEU A 49 -6.94 -4.49 -14.79
C LEU A 49 -8.37 -5.02 -14.82
N THR A 50 -8.57 -6.10 -15.58
CA THR A 50 -9.84 -6.85 -15.57
C THR A 50 -9.95 -7.73 -14.33
N THR A 51 -11.16 -8.17 -13.99
CA THR A 51 -11.40 -9.12 -12.89
C THR A 51 -10.57 -10.40 -13.04
N SER A 52 -10.40 -10.92 -14.25
CA SER A 52 -9.59 -12.11 -14.49
C SER A 52 -8.10 -11.86 -14.25
N GLN A 53 -7.60 -10.68 -14.60
CA GLN A 53 -6.22 -10.29 -14.32
C GLN A 53 -5.98 -10.06 -12.83
N LEU A 54 -6.93 -9.43 -12.11
CA LEU A 54 -6.88 -9.28 -10.65
C LEU A 54 -6.77 -10.62 -9.93
N LEU A 55 -7.63 -11.58 -10.29
CA LEU A 55 -7.59 -12.94 -9.72
C LEU A 55 -6.28 -13.66 -10.03
N LYS A 56 -5.76 -13.50 -11.25
CA LYS A 56 -4.46 -14.07 -11.64
C LYS A 56 -3.32 -13.48 -10.82
N MET A 57 -3.26 -12.15 -10.67
CA MET A 57 -2.23 -11.49 -9.86
C MET A 57 -2.34 -11.89 -8.39
N ALA A 58 -3.57 -11.94 -7.85
CA ALA A 58 -3.81 -12.33 -6.48
C ALA A 58 -3.31 -13.74 -6.16
N SER A 59 -3.38 -14.67 -7.13
CA SER A 59 -2.89 -16.05 -6.98
C SER A 59 -1.36 -16.20 -6.85
N SER A 60 -0.61 -15.11 -6.85
CA SER A 60 0.82 -15.11 -6.51
C SER A 60 1.06 -15.67 -5.10
N ASN A 61 2.12 -16.47 -4.95
CA ASN A 61 2.57 -16.99 -3.65
C ASN A 61 3.33 -15.94 -2.81
N SER A 62 3.40 -14.70 -3.30
CA SER A 62 4.05 -13.59 -2.62
C SER A 62 3.07 -12.43 -2.45
N LEU A 63 3.22 -11.70 -1.34
CA LEU A 63 2.46 -10.48 -1.11
C LEU A 63 2.81 -9.45 -2.18
N LEU A 64 1.78 -8.89 -2.82
CA LEU A 64 1.92 -7.82 -3.81
C LEU A 64 2.10 -6.45 -3.16
N CYS A 65 1.61 -6.29 -1.93
CA CYS A 65 1.75 -5.07 -1.15
C CYS A 65 2.89 -5.19 -0.14
N ARG A 66 3.60 -4.08 0.08
CA ARG A 66 4.59 -3.93 1.15
C ARG A 66 4.21 -2.76 2.05
N PHE A 67 4.76 -2.74 3.25
CA PHE A 67 4.67 -1.56 4.10
C PHE A 67 5.43 -0.41 3.44
N ARG A 68 4.77 0.73 3.36
CA ARG A 68 5.38 1.95 2.86
C ARG A 68 6.10 2.75 3.95
N PHE A 69 5.72 2.54 5.21
CA PHE A 69 6.52 3.02 6.33
C PHE A 69 7.85 2.27 6.34
N ASN A 70 8.97 2.99 6.37
CA ASN A 70 10.27 2.37 6.61
C ASN A 70 10.44 2.06 8.10
N ASP A 71 11.41 1.21 8.43
CA ASP A 71 11.68 0.80 9.82
C ASP A 71 11.93 2.00 10.75
N ALA A 72 12.50 3.08 10.22
CA ALA A 72 12.73 4.32 10.97
C ALA A 72 11.42 5.04 11.35
N LEU A 73 10.47 5.16 10.41
CA LEU A 73 9.13 5.70 10.64
C LEU A 73 8.34 4.86 11.64
N ILE A 74 8.44 3.53 11.53
CA ILE A 74 7.78 2.60 12.46
C ILE A 74 8.39 2.75 13.85
N ALA A 75 9.72 2.77 13.96
CA ALA A 75 10.40 2.99 15.23
C ALA A 75 10.06 4.36 15.84
N GLU A 76 9.96 5.41 15.03
CA GLU A 76 9.58 6.76 15.47
C GLU A 76 8.13 6.80 15.98
N LEU A 77 7.17 6.26 15.21
CA LEU A 77 5.75 6.13 15.61
C LEU A 77 5.60 5.33 16.92
N LEU A 78 6.37 4.26 17.09
CA LEU A 78 6.36 3.45 18.30
C LEU A 78 7.08 4.14 19.48
N SER A 79 8.14 4.92 19.22
CA SER A 79 8.92 5.64 20.25
C SER A 79 8.23 6.91 20.76
N GLY A 80 7.35 7.52 19.96
CA GLY A 80 6.63 8.76 20.29
C GLY A 80 5.40 8.58 21.20
N SER A 81 5.07 7.37 21.62
CA SER A 81 3.82 7.07 22.33
C SER A 81 3.90 7.26 23.86
N ASN A 82 4.73 8.18 24.37
CA ASN A 82 4.78 8.42 25.82
C ASN A 82 4.84 9.87 26.28
N ARG A 83 4.64 10.88 25.42
CA ARG A 83 4.43 12.27 25.87
C ARG A 83 3.51 13.06 24.93
N ASP A 84 2.30 13.30 25.43
CA ASP A 84 1.45 14.48 25.25
C ASP A 84 0.88 14.82 23.84
N ASP A 85 -0.44 14.64 23.71
CA ASP A 85 -1.44 15.54 23.09
C ASP A 85 -1.19 16.18 21.72
N ASN A 86 -0.28 15.68 20.87
CA ASN A 86 -0.06 16.25 19.53
C ASN A 86 -0.09 15.22 18.39
N SER A 87 -1.10 14.35 18.39
CA SER A 87 -1.34 13.34 17.35
C SER A 87 -1.40 13.91 15.92
N ALA A 88 -1.86 15.15 15.75
CA ALA A 88 -1.90 15.85 14.46
C ALA A 88 -0.49 16.20 13.92
N VAL A 89 0.46 16.50 14.81
CA VAL A 89 1.84 16.83 14.44
C VAL A 89 2.57 15.56 14.00
N SER A 90 2.42 14.46 14.75
CA SER A 90 2.99 13.15 14.37
C SER A 90 2.42 12.61 13.04
N GLN A 91 1.12 12.78 12.79
CA GLN A 91 0.50 12.43 11.50
C GLN A 91 1.03 13.30 10.35
N SER A 92 1.25 14.60 10.59
CA SER A 92 1.80 15.52 9.58
C SER A 92 3.25 15.17 9.24
N HIS A 93 4.10 14.86 10.23
CA HIS A 93 5.47 14.42 9.99
C HIS A 93 5.54 13.10 9.23
N ALA A 94 4.69 12.13 9.58
CA ALA A 94 4.59 10.88 8.84
C ALA A 94 4.19 11.11 7.38
N ALA A 95 3.21 11.99 7.11
CA ALA A 95 2.84 12.36 5.74
C ALA A 95 4.00 13.00 4.97
N ILE A 96 4.75 13.93 5.59
CA ILE A 96 5.91 14.58 4.96
C ILE A 96 6.99 13.55 4.60
N LEU A 97 7.32 12.64 5.51
CA LEU A 97 8.32 11.59 5.25
C LEU A 97 7.86 10.63 4.13
N MET A 98 6.58 10.30 4.08
CA MET A 98 5.99 9.44 3.06
C MET A 98 5.91 10.12 1.67
N ALA A 99 5.82 11.45 1.63
CA ALA A 99 5.92 12.24 0.41
C ALA A 99 7.35 12.29 -0.15
N GLY A 100 8.36 12.18 0.72
CA GLY A 100 9.78 12.17 0.34
C GLY A 100 10.28 10.84 -0.21
N GLN A 101 9.51 9.75 -0.07
CA GLN A 101 9.88 8.47 -0.66
C GLN A 101 9.58 8.47 -2.17
N PRO A 102 10.53 8.01 -3.02
CA PRO A 102 10.29 7.91 -4.45
C PRO A 102 9.15 6.93 -4.71
N ALA A 103 8.22 7.33 -5.58
CA ALA A 103 7.15 6.44 -6.02
C ALA A 103 7.73 5.23 -6.75
N GLU A 104 7.13 4.06 -6.55
CA GLU A 104 7.54 2.85 -7.25
C GLU A 104 7.31 3.04 -8.76
N ALA A 105 8.37 2.84 -9.54
CA ALA A 105 8.38 3.00 -10.98
C ALA A 105 8.56 1.64 -11.66
N ILE A 106 7.98 1.50 -12.86
CA ILE A 106 8.18 0.32 -13.70
C ILE A 106 9.62 0.41 -14.24
N THR A 107 10.51 -0.43 -13.72
CA THR A 107 11.89 -0.59 -14.25
C THR A 107 11.93 -1.59 -15.40
#